data_AF-A0AA96TNZ9-F1
#
_entry.id   AF-A0AA96TNZ9-F1
#
_cell.length_a   1.000
_cell.length_b   1.000
_cell.length_c   1.000
_cell.angle_alpha   90.00
_cell.angle_beta   90.00
_cell.angle_gamma   90.00
#
_symmetry.space_group_name_H-M   'P 1'
#
loop_
_entity.id
_entity.type
_entity.pdbx_description
1 polymer ?
#
loop_
_entity_poly.entity_id
_entity_poly.type
_entity_poly.pdbx_seq_one_letter_code
_entity_poly.pdbx_strand_id
1 'polypeptide(L)'
;MIRVKPSAGGQVNVTFVLSDPPPGHTSVVGCFNDWTPGRHRLVKRSNGTWSTAVRVDTGATLCFRYLASEGVWFDDRDADLARDDRGQLISV
;
A
#
# COMPACT_ATOMS: atom_id res chain seq x y z
N MET A 1 -3.48 -6.41 -4.87
CA MET A 1 -3.67 -7.33 -3.71
C MET A 1 -3.05 -6.75 -2.46
N ILE A 2 -3.79 -6.77 -1.35
CA ILE A 2 -3.29 -6.44 -0.02
C ILE A 2 -3.28 -7.70 0.86
N ARG A 3 -2.25 -7.84 1.68
CA ARG A 3 -2.12 -8.93 2.66
C ARG A 3 -1.97 -8.36 4.05
N VAL A 4 -2.84 -8.78 4.97
CA VAL A 4 -2.86 -8.34 6.36
C VAL A 4 -2.44 -9.50 7.24
N LYS A 5 -1.42 -9.30 8.08
CA LYS A 5 -0.92 -10.33 9.01
C LYS A 5 -0.65 -9.75 10.40
N PRO A 6 -1.19 -10.34 11.48
CA PRO A 6 -0.84 -9.95 12.84
C PRO A 6 0.68 -10.01 13.07
N SER A 7 1.17 -9.11 13.92
CA SER A 7 2.54 -9.07 14.41
C SER A 7 2.56 -8.92 15.93
N ALA A 8 3.76 -9.01 16.53
CA ALA A 8 3.91 -8.87 17.97
C ALA A 8 3.52 -7.45 18.44
N GLY A 9 3.09 -7.33 19.69
CA GLY A 9 2.87 -6.02 20.33
C GLY A 9 1.62 -5.26 19.87
N GLY A 10 0.55 -5.96 19.44
CA GLY A 10 -0.69 -5.30 19.04
C GLY A 10 -0.60 -4.58 17.69
N GLN A 11 0.35 -4.99 16.85
CA GLN A 11 0.53 -4.45 15.51
C GLN A 11 0.12 -5.44 14.44
N VAL A 12 -0.17 -4.90 13.26
CA VAL A 12 -0.48 -5.63 12.05
C VAL A 12 0.49 -5.20 10.95
N ASN A 13 1.01 -6.18 10.22
CA ASN A 13 1.84 -5.94 9.06
C ASN A 13 0.97 -5.99 7.79
N VAL A 14 0.85 -4.86 7.12
CA VAL A 14 0.07 -4.69 5.89
C VAL A 14 1.03 -4.66 4.72
N THR A 15 0.97 -5.69 3.88
CA THR A 15 1.81 -5.82 2.68
C THR A 15 1.00 -5.50 1.44
N PHE A 16 1.44 -4.49 0.71
CA PHE A 16 0.91 -4.09 -0.59
C PHE A 16 1.64 -4.85 -1.69
N VAL A 17 0.90 -5.45 -2.61
CA VAL A 17 1.44 -6.31 -3.68
C VAL A 17 0.83 -5.95 -5.03
N LEU A 18 1.70 -5.63 -6.00
CA LEU A 18 1.36 -5.39 -7.41
C LEU A 18 2.04 -6.42 -8.30
N SER A 19 1.29 -7.02 -9.23
CA SER A 19 1.86 -7.99 -10.19
C SER A 19 2.53 -7.30 -11.38
N ASP A 20 1.99 -6.17 -11.82
CA ASP A 20 2.44 -5.45 -13.01
C ASP A 20 2.22 -3.93 -12.83
N PRO A 21 3.04 -3.25 -12.00
CA PRO A 21 2.96 -1.80 -11.88
C PRO A 21 3.50 -1.10 -13.15
N PRO A 22 3.15 0.17 -13.38
CA PRO A 22 3.76 0.97 -14.44
C PRO A 22 5.30 0.97 -14.37
N PRO A 23 6.02 1.14 -15.50
CA PRO A 23 7.47 1.20 -15.54
C PRO A 23 8.07 2.23 -14.57
N GLY A 24 9.25 1.93 -14.04
CA GLY A 24 9.95 2.79 -13.09
C GLY A 24 9.67 2.41 -11.63
N HIS A 25 9.64 3.42 -10.76
CA HIS A 25 9.34 3.26 -9.33
C HIS A 25 7.86 3.46 -9.06
N THR A 26 7.31 2.67 -8.14
CA THR A 26 5.98 2.88 -7.56
C THR A 26 6.11 2.98 -6.05
N SER A 27 5.40 3.92 -5.44
CA SER A 27 5.25 4.02 -3.98
C SER A 27 3.80 3.76 -3.59
N VAL A 28 3.61 3.14 -2.43
CA VAL A 28 2.33 3.25 -1.72
C VAL A 28 2.38 4.50 -0.84
N VAL A 29 1.32 5.30 -0.89
CA VAL A 29 1.23 6.60 -0.23
C VAL A 29 -0.09 6.67 0.50
N GLY A 30 -0.10 7.08 1.77
CA GLY A 30 -1.30 7.07 2.58
C GLY A 30 -1.14 7.74 3.94
N CYS A 31 -2.17 7.62 4.78
CA CYS A 31 -2.18 8.23 6.11
C CYS A 31 -1.01 7.74 6.99
N PHE A 32 -0.56 6.50 6.84
CA PHE A 32 0.54 5.90 7.60
C PHE A 32 1.94 6.47 7.25
N ASN A 33 2.06 7.31 6.23
CA ASN A 33 3.32 7.97 5.88
C ASN A 33 3.14 9.44 5.53
N ASP A 34 2.12 10.08 6.10
CA ASP A 34 1.78 11.50 5.89
C ASP A 34 1.67 11.87 4.41
N TRP A 35 1.18 10.95 3.59
CA TRP A 35 1.09 11.10 2.14
C TRP A 35 2.41 11.47 1.45
N THR A 36 3.55 11.03 2.00
CA THR A 36 4.89 11.33 1.45
C THR A 36 5.32 10.28 0.41
N PRO A 37 5.46 10.64 -0.88
CA PRO A 37 6.00 9.74 -1.91
C PRO A 37 7.40 9.22 -1.59
N GLY A 38 7.73 8.03 -2.05
CA GLY A 38 9.09 7.47 -1.91
C GLY A 38 9.44 6.88 -0.54
N ARG A 39 8.69 7.19 0.53
CA ARG A 39 8.91 6.56 1.86
C ARG A 39 8.69 5.06 1.85
N HIS A 40 7.65 4.60 1.13
CA HIS A 40 7.31 3.19 0.99
C HIS A 40 7.28 2.79 -0.49
N ARG A 41 8.47 2.67 -1.10
CA ARG A 41 8.62 2.16 -2.47
C ARG A 41 8.38 0.65 -2.53
N LEU A 42 7.69 0.21 -3.57
CA LEU A 42 7.55 -1.21 -3.88
C LEU A 42 8.84 -1.72 -4.50
N VAL A 43 9.24 -2.92 -4.09
CA VAL A 43 10.47 -3.58 -4.57
C VAL A 43 10.09 -4.84 -5.32
N LYS A 44 10.67 -5.02 -6.52
CA LYS A 44 10.52 -6.23 -7.32
C LYS A 44 11.06 -7.44 -6.57
N ARG A 45 10.27 -8.51 -6.50
CA ARG A 45 10.59 -9.77 -5.83
C ARG A 45 10.92 -10.85 -6.86
N SER A 46 11.59 -11.91 -6.40
CA SER A 46 11.98 -13.05 -7.24
C SER A 46 10.79 -13.77 -7.89
N ASN A 47 9.61 -13.72 -7.27
CA ASN A 47 8.38 -14.29 -7.80
C ASN A 47 7.65 -13.39 -8.83
N GLY A 48 8.30 -12.33 -9.31
CA GLY A 48 7.75 -11.41 -10.31
C GLY A 48 6.90 -10.26 -9.75
N THR A 49 6.40 -10.38 -8.52
CA THR A 49 5.58 -9.31 -7.90
C THR A 49 6.43 -8.15 -7.37
N TRP A 50 5.80 -7.00 -7.21
CA TRP A 50 6.34 -5.82 -6.53
C TRP A 50 5.64 -5.66 -5.19
N SER A 51 6.38 -5.47 -4.12
CA SER A 51 5.75 -5.30 -2.80
C SER A 51 6.53 -4.46 -1.82
N THR A 52 5.79 -3.87 -0.89
CA THR A 52 6.29 -3.17 0.29
C THR A 52 5.34 -3.41 1.46
N ALA A 53 5.79 -3.16 2.68
CA ALA A 53 5.00 -3.43 3.87
C ALA A 53 5.09 -2.29 4.88
N VAL A 54 4.01 -2.07 5.61
CA VAL A 54 3.91 -1.09 6.69
C VAL A 54 3.40 -1.77 7.95
N ARG A 55 3.88 -1.32 9.10
CA ARG A 55 3.36 -1.75 10.41
C ARG A 55 2.45 -0.67 10.95
N VAL A 56 1.27 -1.08 11.39
CA VAL A 56 0.24 -0.21 11.97
C VAL A 56 -0.38 -0.91 13.17
N ASP A 57 -1.08 -0.17 14.00
CA ASP A 57 -1.78 -0.75 15.15
C ASP A 57 -3.00 -1.56 14.70
N THR A 58 -3.31 -2.64 15.43
CA THR A 58 -4.53 -3.42 15.21
C THR A 58 -5.76 -2.53 15.39
N GLY A 59 -6.75 -2.66 14.50
CA GLY A 59 -7.97 -1.86 14.47
C GLY A 59 -7.84 -0.55 13.68
N ALA A 60 -6.68 -0.27 13.08
CA ALA A 60 -6.49 0.92 12.27
C ALA A 60 -7.26 0.85 10.94
N THR A 61 -7.77 1.99 10.49
CA THR A 61 -8.22 2.18 9.11
C THR A 61 -7.20 3.00 8.34
N LEU A 62 -6.66 2.41 7.27
CA LEU A 62 -5.69 3.04 6.39
C LEU A 62 -6.38 3.61 5.17
N CYS A 63 -6.06 4.86 4.83
CA CYS A 63 -6.38 5.45 3.54
C CYS A 63 -5.10 5.57 2.70
N PHE A 64 -5.12 5.08 1.46
CA PHE A 64 -3.94 5.03 0.61
C PHE A 64 -4.25 5.09 -0.90
N ARG A 65 -3.22 5.37 -1.70
CA ARG A 65 -3.16 5.17 -3.16
C ARG A 65 -1.73 4.79 -3.60
N TYR A 66 -1.58 4.32 -4.84
CA TYR A 66 -0.27 4.14 -5.44
C TYR A 66 0.12 5.34 -6.29
N LEU A 67 1.41 5.68 -6.27
CA LEU A 67 2.01 6.71 -7.10
C LEU A 67 3.16 6.10 -7.91
N ALA A 68 2.98 6.05 -9.23
CA ALA A 68 4.01 5.64 -10.17
C ALA A 68 4.99 6.78 -10.47
N SER A 69 6.05 6.44 -11.21
CA SER A 69 6.91 7.42 -11.85
C SER A 69 6.08 8.29 -12.80
N GLU A 70 6.52 9.52 -13.06
CA GLU A 70 5.75 10.54 -13.80
C GLU A 70 4.50 11.09 -13.09
N GLY A 71 4.32 10.79 -11.79
CA GLY A 71 3.26 11.40 -10.99
C GLY A 71 1.87 10.80 -11.20
N VAL A 72 1.79 9.61 -11.83
CA VAL A 72 0.53 8.93 -12.11
C VAL A 72 -0.01 8.25 -10.85
N TRP A 73 -1.18 8.68 -10.41
CA TRP A 73 -1.92 8.06 -9.31
C TRP A 73 -2.81 6.92 -9.81
N PHE A 74 -2.81 5.81 -9.09
CA PHE A 74 -3.69 4.68 -9.38
C PHE A 74 -4.04 3.89 -8.12
N ASP A 75 -5.08 3.09 -8.24
CA ASP A 75 -5.70 2.35 -7.16
C ASP A 75 -5.36 0.85 -7.25
N ASP A 76 -5.40 0.16 -6.11
CA ASP A 76 -5.35 -1.30 -6.07
C ASP A 76 -6.63 -1.88 -6.66
N ARG A 77 -6.51 -2.73 -7.68
CA ARG A 77 -7.67 -3.36 -8.34
C ARG A 77 -8.38 -4.37 -7.46
N ASP A 78 -7.69 -4.90 -6.44
CA ASP A 78 -8.21 -5.94 -5.56
C ASP A 78 -8.59 -5.40 -4.18
N ALA A 79 -8.38 -4.11 -3.90
CA ALA A 79 -8.87 -3.53 -2.66
C ALA A 79 -10.40 -3.37 -2.73
N ASP A 80 -11.05 -3.51 -1.58
CA ASP A 80 -12.48 -3.33 -1.46
C ASP A 80 -12.93 -1.97 -2.01
N LEU A 81 -14.21 -1.88 -2.38
CA LEU A 81 -14.80 -0.65 -2.94
C LEU A 81 -14.88 0.50 -1.93
N ALA A 82 -14.52 0.27 -0.66
CA ALA A 82 -14.51 1.30 0.37
C ALA A 82 -13.45 2.38 0.05
N ARG A 83 -13.90 3.62 -0.02
CA ARG A 83 -13.07 4.78 -0.40
C ARG A 83 -13.58 6.05 0.26
N ASP A 84 -12.66 6.98 0.50
CA ASP A 84 -12.97 8.36 0.92
C ASP A 84 -12.54 9.36 -0.18
N ASP A 85 -12.44 10.63 0.18
CA ASP A 85 -11.99 11.71 -0.70
C ASP A 85 -10.49 11.62 -1.07
N ARG A 86 -9.69 10.90 -0.29
CA ARG A 86 -8.24 10.79 -0.45
C ARG A 86 -7.79 9.50 -1.12
N GLY A 87 -8.53 8.41 -0.99
CA GLY A 87 -8.11 7.13 -1.56
C GLY A 87 -8.95 5.93 -1.15
N GLN A 88 -8.33 4.76 -1.27
CA GLN A 88 -8.93 3.49 -0.89
C GLN A 88 -8.72 3.21 0.58
N LEU A 89 -9.71 2.57 1.21
CA LEU A 89 -9.71 2.26 2.63
C LEU A 89 -9.42 0.78 2.87
N ILE A 90 -8.61 0.49 3.88
CA ILE A 90 -8.38 -0.86 4.42
C ILE A 90 -8.50 -0.78 5.93
N SER A 91 -9.34 -1.60 6.54
CA SER A 91 -9.36 -1.81 7.99
C SER A 91 -8.59 -3.08 8.35
N VAL A 92 -7.76 -3.02 9.40
CA VAL A 92 -6.82 -4.11 9.75
C VAL A 92 -6.90 -4.55 11.20
#